data_AF-R2SLR1-F1
#
_entry.id   AF-R2SLR1-F1
#
_cell.length_a   1.000
_cell.length_b   1.000
_cell.length_c   1.000
_cell.angle_alpha   90.00
_cell.angle_beta   90.00
_cell.angle_gamma   90.00
#
_symmetry.space_group_name_H-M   'P 1'
#
loop_
_entity.id
_entity.type
_entity.pdbx_description
1 polymer ?
#
loop_
_entity_poly.entity_id
_entity_poly.type
_entity_poly.pdbx_seq_one_letter_code
_entity_poly.pdbx_strand_id
1 'polypeptide(L)'
;MTKKRRIIFIVVCLIIIVGICSFVIWLNHEPSSPSSDAIETETKKKQELKIEVDGTNVTVKNAVPIISDFDNREGGEAVIPDFYNTGADLTQPMLTPEYYVQEGYLEKRENDYVMKLQSSSFDEETLLFENIFFADLPLFLANNNQVSPTGTIEFRNCYFSEGINLTNDIQKQLIFTNCDFLTEPVSASNSQFYHCKFYESYGDALQIGANVILQDSYIFNNGLGDPEKYHSDGIQIAGFGHTDAHNISIDNVRIEMPRVYPHYGHNSAMLIKMDMANGYDMSFKNMILNGGAFTLYLVPTDYEMKDLHFENLRFGNTSEWGPVYTNESLGNVDGWAGQEVINCDMQSTVYVSSVRKEDGSFIFCATNETEASRKLRVETDLGVTTIEVPPVLTVKQAQKKKASYEAMNIDLPFEVAAGSWIKIYDGKELIRYKNFAE
;
A
#
# COMPACT_ATOMS: atom_id res chain seq x y z
N MET A 1 54.96 32.90 15.74
CA MET A 1 53.95 32.11 14.99
C MET A 1 52.69 32.97 14.84
N THR A 2 52.21 33.22 13.63
CA THR A 2 51.02 34.08 13.40
C THR A 2 49.75 33.39 13.92
N LYS A 3 48.72 34.18 14.29
CA LYS A 3 47.44 33.68 14.84
C LYS A 3 46.80 32.60 13.94
N LYS A 4 46.95 32.75 12.62
CA LYS A 4 46.52 31.77 11.59
C LYS A 4 47.31 30.44 11.65
N ARG A 5 48.62 30.48 11.90
CA ARG A 5 49.44 29.26 12.08
C ARG A 5 49.14 28.53 13.38
N ARG A 6 48.72 29.22 14.44
CA ARG A 6 48.29 28.59 15.71
C ARG A 6 46.97 27.82 15.55
N ILE A 7 46.00 28.39 14.81
CA ILE A 7 44.72 27.71 14.56
C ILE A 7 44.93 26.44 13.72
N ILE A 8 45.73 26.53 12.65
CA ILE A 8 46.04 25.36 11.82
C ILE A 8 46.75 24.28 12.64
N PHE A 9 47.70 24.66 13.50
CA PHE A 9 48.39 23.70 14.37
C PHE A 9 47.44 23.01 15.35
N ILE A 10 46.50 23.75 15.96
CA ILE A 10 45.49 23.17 16.88
C ILE A 10 44.56 22.21 16.15
N VAL A 11 44.09 22.55 14.95
CA VAL A 11 43.21 21.68 14.15
C VAL A 11 43.94 20.39 13.74
N VAL A 12 45.19 20.49 13.33
CA VAL A 12 46.00 19.30 12.98
C VAL A 12 46.23 18.40 14.20
N CYS A 13 46.51 18.98 15.38
CA CYS A 13 46.63 18.19 16.60
C CYS A 13 45.32 17.49 16.98
N LEU A 14 44.17 18.14 16.82
CA LEU A 14 42.86 17.54 17.08
C LEU A 14 42.56 16.35 16.15
N ILE A 15 42.86 16.47 14.86
CA ILE A 15 42.68 15.38 13.89
C ILE A 15 43.56 14.17 14.25
N ILE A 16 44.82 14.42 14.66
CA ILE A 16 45.74 13.35 15.07
C ILE A 16 45.23 12.66 16.34
N ILE A 17 44.71 13.41 17.32
CA ILE A 17 44.18 12.84 18.56
C ILE A 17 42.94 11.96 18.26
N VAL A 18 42.02 12.44 17.43
CA VAL A 18 40.83 11.66 17.04
C VAL A 18 41.24 10.38 16.31
N GLY A 19 42.19 10.46 15.37
CA GLY A 19 42.70 9.29 14.66
C GLY A 19 43.36 8.24 15.59
N ILE A 20 44.13 8.70 16.59
CA ILE A 20 44.74 7.79 17.58
C ILE A 20 43.66 7.16 18.48
N CYS A 21 42.66 7.92 18.92
CA CYS A 21 41.56 7.38 19.74
C CYS A 21 40.75 6.32 18.99
N SER A 22 40.41 6.57 17.71
CA SER A 22 39.71 5.58 16.87
C SER A 22 40.54 4.32 16.64
N PHE A 23 41.85 4.44 16.48
CA PHE A 23 42.75 3.31 16.30
C PHE A 23 42.92 2.48 17.59
N VAL A 24 42.95 3.11 18.76
CA VAL A 24 42.98 2.41 20.06
C VAL A 24 41.66 1.68 20.34
N ILE A 25 40.52 2.25 19.95
CA ILE A 25 39.22 1.58 20.07
C ILE A 25 39.18 0.34 19.15
N TRP A 26 39.71 0.46 17.93
CA TRP A 26 39.80 -0.65 16.99
C TRP A 26 40.76 -1.76 17.47
N LEU A 27 41.91 -1.41 18.04
CA LEU A 27 42.86 -2.39 18.60
C LEU A 27 42.36 -3.10 19.87
N ASN A 28 41.41 -2.51 20.60
CA ASN A 28 40.81 -3.11 21.80
C ASN A 28 39.51 -3.87 21.51
N HIS A 29 39.08 -3.97 20.25
CA HIS A 29 38.07 -4.93 19.83
C HIS A 29 38.76 -6.28 19.58
N GLU A 30 38.89 -7.09 20.64
CA GLU A 30 39.16 -8.51 20.45
C GLU A 30 37.92 -9.15 19.80
N PRO A 31 38.08 -9.87 18.66
CA PRO A 31 37.00 -10.68 18.13
C PRO A 31 36.78 -11.84 19.10
N SER A 32 35.71 -11.77 19.90
CA SER A 32 35.29 -12.90 20.71
C SER A 32 34.91 -14.05 19.79
N SER A 33 35.79 -15.05 19.70
CA SER A 33 35.47 -16.36 19.17
C SER A 33 34.29 -16.95 19.96
N PRO A 34 33.25 -17.51 19.30
CA PRO A 34 32.10 -18.04 20.02
C PRO A 34 32.55 -19.24 20.87
N SER A 35 32.35 -19.15 22.18
CA SER A 35 32.51 -20.30 23.06
C SER A 35 31.47 -21.35 22.70
N SER A 36 31.92 -22.60 22.53
CA SER A 36 31.13 -23.77 22.12
C SER A 36 30.08 -24.24 23.12
N ASP A 37 29.80 -23.47 24.18
CA ASP A 37 28.87 -23.82 25.26
C ASP A 37 27.64 -22.88 25.33
N ALA A 38 27.36 -22.13 24.26
CA ALA A 38 26.15 -21.27 24.14
C ALA A 38 25.21 -21.68 23.00
N ILE A 39 25.22 -22.97 22.61
CA ILE A 39 24.11 -23.60 21.88
C ILE A 39 23.21 -24.28 22.92
N GLU A 40 22.73 -23.49 23.88
CA GLU A 40 21.53 -23.86 24.62
C GLU A 40 20.39 -23.16 23.88
N THR A 41 19.58 -23.98 23.22
CA THR A 41 18.28 -23.64 22.66
C THR A 41 17.53 -22.62 23.53
N GLU A 42 17.61 -21.33 23.18
CA GLU A 42 16.52 -20.40 23.47
C GLU A 42 15.34 -20.82 22.58
N THR A 43 14.72 -21.91 23.00
CA THR A 43 13.31 -22.12 22.75
C THR A 43 12.65 -20.97 23.50
N LYS A 44 12.43 -19.83 22.82
CA LYS A 44 11.53 -18.78 23.31
C LYS A 44 10.32 -19.52 23.86
N LYS A 45 10.12 -19.46 25.18
CA LYS A 45 8.91 -19.99 25.80
C LYS A 45 7.76 -19.25 25.13
N LYS A 46 7.16 -19.87 24.12
CA LYS A 46 5.84 -19.52 23.62
C LYS A 46 4.93 -19.65 24.83
N GLN A 47 4.60 -18.54 25.46
CA GLN A 47 3.48 -18.52 26.37
C GLN A 47 2.24 -18.68 25.50
N GLU A 48 1.73 -19.91 25.45
CA GLU A 48 0.38 -20.17 24.96
C GLU A 48 -0.58 -19.53 25.95
N LEU A 49 -1.15 -18.38 25.59
CA LEU A 49 -2.30 -17.84 26.30
C LEU A 49 -3.52 -18.65 25.84
N LYS A 50 -4.05 -19.47 26.75
CA LYS A 50 -5.32 -20.17 26.57
C LYS A 50 -6.40 -19.31 27.18
N ILE A 51 -7.32 -18.82 26.36
CA ILE A 51 -8.48 -18.05 26.81
C ILE A 51 -9.72 -18.90 26.54
N GLU A 52 -10.54 -19.09 27.57
CA GLU A 52 -11.80 -19.83 27.48
C GLU A 52 -12.93 -18.85 27.16
N VAL A 53 -13.60 -19.05 26.02
CA VAL A 53 -14.79 -18.30 25.61
C VAL A 53 -15.92 -19.31 25.38
N ASP A 54 -17.01 -19.19 26.13
CA ASP A 54 -18.17 -20.12 26.10
C ASP A 54 -17.81 -21.61 26.16
N GLY A 55 -16.80 -21.96 26.96
CA GLY A 55 -16.32 -23.34 27.15
C GLY A 55 -15.40 -23.86 26.04
N THR A 56 -15.00 -23.00 25.09
CA THR A 56 -14.05 -23.33 24.01
C THR A 56 -12.75 -22.56 24.21
N ASN A 57 -11.62 -23.27 24.26
CA ASN A 57 -10.30 -22.67 24.43
C ASN A 57 -9.79 -22.13 23.08
N VAL A 58 -9.61 -20.81 22.96
CA VAL A 58 -8.94 -20.17 21.83
C VAL A 58 -7.49 -19.91 22.22
N THR A 59 -6.56 -20.28 21.33
CA THR A 59 -5.11 -20.08 21.53
C THR A 59 -4.64 -18.94 20.65
N VAL A 60 -4.24 -17.82 21.26
CA VAL A 60 -3.62 -16.69 20.56
C VAL A 60 -2.11 -16.93 20.51
N LYS A 61 -1.50 -16.86 19.32
CA LYS A 61 -0.06 -17.09 19.13
C LYS A 61 0.67 -15.76 18.97
N ASN A 62 1.60 -15.46 19.89
CA ASN A 62 2.41 -14.24 19.86
C ASN A 62 3.44 -14.24 18.70
N ALA A 63 3.61 -13.02 18.17
CA ALA A 63 4.72 -12.49 17.37
C ALA A 63 5.18 -13.34 16.18
N VAL A 64 4.69 -12.95 15.01
CA VAL A 64 5.29 -13.30 13.72
C VAL A 64 6.28 -12.17 13.35
N PRO A 65 7.46 -12.50 12.82
CA PRO A 65 8.48 -11.52 12.48
C PRO A 65 7.96 -10.50 11.45
N ILE A 66 8.50 -9.27 11.50
CA ILE A 66 8.35 -8.26 10.44
C ILE A 66 8.70 -8.94 9.10
N ILE A 67 7.70 -9.13 8.27
CA ILE A 67 7.85 -9.78 6.97
C ILE A 67 8.48 -8.74 6.04
N SER A 68 9.80 -8.79 5.93
CA SER A 68 10.57 -7.98 4.96
C SER A 68 10.60 -8.62 3.57
N ASP A 69 10.09 -9.85 3.45
CA ASP A 69 10.04 -10.62 2.21
C ASP A 69 8.61 -11.14 1.98
N PHE A 70 7.67 -10.26 1.64
CA PHE A 70 6.49 -10.67 0.87
C PHE A 70 6.95 -10.87 -0.57
N ASP A 71 7.43 -12.08 -0.89
CA ASP A 71 7.78 -12.43 -2.27
C ASP A 71 6.50 -12.78 -3.05
N ASN A 72 5.76 -11.74 -3.46
CA ASN A 72 4.60 -11.87 -4.33
C ASN A 72 5.03 -12.00 -5.81
N ARG A 73 6.06 -12.83 -6.09
CA ARG A 73 6.58 -13.01 -7.45
C ARG A 73 6.22 -14.38 -8.00
N GLU A 74 5.68 -14.39 -9.21
CA GLU A 74 5.47 -15.61 -9.99
C GLU A 74 6.41 -15.60 -11.19
N GLY A 75 7.29 -16.61 -11.28
CA GLY A 75 8.28 -16.67 -12.35
C GLY A 75 9.34 -15.54 -12.32
N GLY A 76 9.51 -14.88 -11.17
CA GLY A 76 10.45 -13.77 -10.98
C GLY A 76 9.86 -12.37 -11.23
N GLU A 77 8.58 -12.27 -11.63
CA GLU A 77 7.87 -11.01 -11.81
C GLU A 77 6.84 -10.81 -10.70
N ALA A 78 6.70 -9.58 -10.21
CA ALA A 78 5.68 -9.23 -9.23
C ALA A 78 4.28 -9.50 -9.81
N VAL A 79 3.41 -10.15 -9.03
CA VAL A 79 2.02 -10.36 -9.41
C VAL A 79 1.29 -9.02 -9.30
N ILE A 80 0.60 -8.64 -10.38
CA ILE A 80 -0.20 -7.41 -10.41
C ILE A 80 -1.34 -7.54 -9.38
N PRO A 81 -1.51 -6.57 -8.46
CA PRO A 81 -2.60 -6.57 -7.50
C PRO A 81 -3.98 -6.58 -8.17
N ASP A 82 -4.91 -7.36 -7.62
CA ASP A 82 -6.32 -7.38 -7.97
C ASP A 82 -7.20 -7.80 -6.79
N PHE A 83 -8.51 -7.92 -7.06
CA PHE A 83 -9.49 -8.32 -6.06
C PHE A 83 -9.22 -9.69 -5.40
N TYR A 84 -8.54 -10.60 -6.08
CA TYR A 84 -8.39 -11.99 -5.67
C TYR A 84 -7.06 -12.28 -4.96
N ASN A 85 -6.07 -11.39 -5.08
CA ASN A 85 -4.74 -11.57 -4.49
C ASN A 85 -4.35 -10.46 -3.49
N THR A 86 -5.30 -9.62 -3.09
CA THR A 86 -5.12 -8.59 -2.05
C THR A 86 -6.28 -8.55 -1.05
N GLY A 87 -6.00 -8.00 0.12
CA GLY A 87 -6.94 -7.87 1.23
C GLY A 87 -6.90 -9.07 2.17
N ALA A 88 -7.83 -9.09 3.11
CA ALA A 88 -8.00 -10.18 4.05
C ALA A 88 -8.56 -11.42 3.34
N ASP A 89 -8.02 -12.57 3.72
CA ASP A 89 -8.59 -13.89 3.46
C ASP A 89 -9.85 -14.07 4.32
N LEU A 90 -10.98 -13.65 3.75
CA LEU A 90 -12.31 -13.80 4.35
C LEU A 90 -12.79 -15.26 4.38
N THR A 91 -12.03 -16.21 3.84
CA THR A 91 -12.32 -17.64 4.01
C THR A 91 -11.86 -18.15 5.38
N GLN A 92 -10.93 -17.44 6.04
CA GLN A 92 -10.58 -17.70 7.43
C GLN A 92 -11.68 -17.17 8.36
N PRO A 93 -11.98 -17.89 9.46
CA PRO A 93 -12.81 -17.34 10.52
C PRO A 93 -12.19 -16.06 11.10
N MET A 94 -12.95 -14.97 11.11
CA MET A 94 -12.54 -13.71 11.72
C MET A 94 -13.26 -13.47 13.04
N LEU A 95 -12.57 -12.83 13.98
CA LEU A 95 -13.10 -12.44 15.28
C LEU A 95 -13.72 -11.04 15.20
N THR A 96 -14.89 -10.84 15.80
CA THR A 96 -15.40 -9.49 16.07
C THR A 96 -14.84 -8.97 17.40
N PRO A 97 -14.53 -7.67 17.53
CA PRO A 97 -14.05 -7.08 18.77
C PRO A 97 -15.11 -6.97 19.89
N GLU A 98 -15.82 -8.04 20.24
CA GLU A 98 -16.84 -8.00 21.31
C GLU A 98 -16.24 -8.10 22.73
N TYR A 99 -14.95 -8.43 22.84
CA TYR A 99 -14.31 -8.70 24.13
C TYR A 99 -12.93 -8.05 24.20
N TYR A 100 -12.77 -7.17 25.19
CA TYR A 100 -11.53 -6.74 25.83
C TYR A 100 -10.23 -7.17 25.13
N VAL A 101 -9.57 -6.23 24.45
CA VAL A 101 -8.12 -6.35 24.25
C VAL A 101 -7.50 -6.02 25.62
N GLN A 102 -6.75 -6.95 26.20
CA GLN A 102 -6.22 -6.81 27.57
C GLN A 102 -5.28 -5.58 27.74
N GLU A 103 -4.86 -4.98 26.62
CA GLU A 103 -3.89 -3.89 26.53
C GLU A 103 -4.46 -2.60 25.89
N GLY A 104 -5.74 -2.63 25.47
CA GLY A 104 -6.48 -1.47 24.96
C GLY A 104 -7.98 -1.72 25.06
N TYR A 105 -8.78 -0.76 25.51
CA TYR A 105 -10.23 -0.99 25.62
C TYR A 105 -10.97 -0.28 24.50
N LEU A 106 -11.94 -0.97 23.93
CA LEU A 106 -12.95 -0.37 23.05
C LEU A 106 -13.94 0.40 23.92
N GLU A 107 -13.92 1.71 23.79
CA GLU A 107 -14.86 2.60 24.45
C GLU A 107 -16.05 2.83 23.53
N LYS A 108 -17.22 2.30 23.91
CA LYS A 108 -18.48 2.68 23.27
C LYS A 108 -18.81 4.13 23.60
N ARG A 109 -18.99 4.95 22.57
CA ARG A 109 -19.58 6.30 22.65
C ARG A 109 -21.02 6.26 22.13
N GLU A 110 -21.71 7.39 22.27
CA GLU A 110 -23.14 7.51 21.95
C GLU A 110 -23.46 7.15 20.48
N ASN A 111 -22.53 7.41 19.55
CA ASN A 111 -22.69 7.12 18.11
C ASN A 111 -21.60 6.20 17.52
N ASP A 112 -20.47 5.98 18.21
CA ASP A 112 -19.30 5.30 17.66
C ASP A 112 -18.64 4.38 18.70
N TYR A 113 -17.65 3.59 18.30
CA TYR A 113 -16.70 2.96 19.23
C TYR A 113 -15.30 3.52 18.97
N VAL A 114 -14.53 3.73 20.03
CA VAL A 114 -13.14 4.19 19.96
C VAL A 114 -12.24 3.13 20.57
N MET A 115 -11.31 2.57 19.78
CA MET A 115 -10.24 1.74 20.34
C MET A 115 -9.21 2.64 21.03
N LYS A 116 -9.25 2.72 22.37
CA LYS A 116 -8.23 3.43 23.13
C LYS A 116 -7.15 2.44 23.55
N LEU A 117 -5.95 2.61 23.02
CA LEU A 117 -4.78 1.93 23.54
C LEU A 117 -4.42 2.57 24.90
N GLN A 118 -4.53 1.82 26.01
CA GLN A 118 -4.10 2.31 27.33
C GLN A 118 -2.61 2.08 27.49
N SER A 119 -1.90 3.14 27.85
CA SER A 119 -0.49 3.28 27.52
C SER A 119 0.50 2.91 28.61
N SER A 120 0.07 2.25 29.70
CA SER A 120 0.94 2.03 30.87
C SER A 120 1.48 0.61 31.01
N SER A 121 1.16 -0.30 30.08
CA SER A 121 1.50 -1.73 30.21
C SER A 121 2.22 -2.32 29.00
N PHE A 122 2.52 -1.52 27.96
CA PHE A 122 3.28 -1.99 26.80
C PHE A 122 4.78 -1.87 27.05
N ASP A 123 5.33 -2.86 27.76
CA ASP A 123 6.76 -3.15 27.78
C ASP A 123 7.18 -4.02 26.55
N GLU A 124 6.23 -4.41 25.69
CA GLU A 124 6.51 -5.19 24.47
C GLU A 124 6.84 -4.31 23.26
N GLU A 125 7.81 -4.76 22.46
CA GLU A 125 8.25 -4.09 21.22
C GLU A 125 7.16 -4.08 20.12
N THR A 126 6.22 -5.05 20.13
CA THR A 126 5.18 -5.20 19.09
C THR A 126 3.84 -5.71 19.64
N LEU A 127 2.73 -5.03 19.30
CA LEU A 127 1.35 -5.48 19.53
C LEU A 127 0.77 -6.07 18.23
N LEU A 128 0.19 -7.27 18.26
CA LEU A 128 -0.38 -7.95 17.09
C LEU A 128 -1.89 -8.15 17.20
N PHE A 129 -2.61 -7.75 16.14
CA PHE A 129 -4.00 -8.07 15.88
C PHE A 129 -4.08 -8.99 14.65
N GLU A 130 -4.70 -10.15 14.75
CA GLU A 130 -4.74 -11.12 13.65
C GLU A 130 -6.15 -11.71 13.48
N ASN A 131 -6.62 -11.80 12.22
CA ASN A 131 -7.94 -12.34 11.86
C ASN A 131 -9.10 -11.60 12.55
N ILE A 132 -9.12 -10.26 12.49
CA ILE A 132 -10.14 -9.44 13.17
C ILE A 132 -10.99 -8.68 12.17
N PHE A 133 -12.31 -8.77 12.35
CA PHE A 133 -13.31 -8.01 11.60
C PHE A 133 -13.80 -6.82 12.43
N PHE A 134 -13.30 -5.64 12.12
CA PHE A 134 -13.71 -4.37 12.73
C PHE A 134 -14.98 -3.85 12.03
N ALA A 135 -16.15 -4.37 12.45
CA ALA A 135 -17.48 -4.01 11.94
C ALA A 135 -18.04 -2.74 12.60
N ASP A 136 -18.35 -1.71 11.82
CA ASP A 136 -18.97 -0.46 12.29
C ASP A 136 -18.13 0.25 13.37
N LEU A 137 -16.80 0.10 13.32
CA LEU A 137 -15.84 0.63 14.30
C LEU A 137 -14.83 1.57 13.62
N PRO A 138 -15.00 2.90 13.68
CA PRO A 138 -13.93 3.80 13.27
C PRO A 138 -12.74 3.61 14.21
N LEU A 139 -11.59 3.23 13.65
CA LEU A 139 -10.39 3.04 14.46
C LEU A 139 -9.69 4.39 14.67
N PHE A 140 -9.73 4.89 15.90
CA PHE A 140 -9.03 6.11 16.30
C PHE A 140 -7.90 5.78 17.27
N LEU A 141 -6.65 5.95 16.81
CA LEU A 141 -5.48 5.77 17.65
C LEU A 141 -5.10 7.11 18.29
N ALA A 142 -5.57 7.34 19.52
CA ALA A 142 -5.26 8.52 20.30
C ALA A 142 -3.87 8.41 20.95
N ASN A 143 -2.96 9.35 20.66
CA ASN A 143 -1.77 9.53 21.48
C ASN A 143 -2.16 10.26 22.77
N ASN A 144 -2.36 9.52 23.86
CA ASN A 144 -2.27 10.15 25.17
C ASN A 144 -0.78 10.29 25.48
N ASN A 145 -0.31 11.47 25.90
CA ASN A 145 1.09 11.80 26.27
C ASN A 145 1.76 10.87 27.33
N GLN A 146 1.17 9.72 27.62
CA GLN A 146 1.62 8.65 28.49
C GLN A 146 2.04 7.39 27.71
N VAL A 147 1.98 7.36 26.36
CA VAL A 147 2.45 6.23 25.54
C VAL A 147 3.92 6.41 25.21
N SER A 148 4.72 5.35 25.39
CA SER A 148 6.10 5.32 24.89
C SER A 148 6.12 5.60 23.38
N PRO A 149 7.02 6.46 22.90
CA PRO A 149 7.13 6.79 21.48
C PRO A 149 7.69 5.63 20.63
N THR A 150 8.12 4.55 21.26
CA THR A 150 8.72 3.38 20.61
C THR A 150 7.75 2.20 20.60
N GLY A 151 7.83 1.40 19.54
CA GLY A 151 7.09 0.13 19.38
C GLY A 151 6.23 0.08 18.11
N THR A 152 5.86 -1.13 17.73
CA THR A 152 5.10 -1.44 16.52
C THR A 152 3.70 -1.96 16.86
N ILE A 153 2.70 -1.60 16.07
CA ILE A 153 1.39 -2.25 16.10
C ILE A 153 1.15 -2.87 14.74
N GLU A 154 0.86 -4.16 14.73
CA GLU A 154 0.66 -4.94 13.53
C GLU A 154 -0.77 -5.46 13.44
N PHE A 155 -1.37 -5.32 12.26
CA PHE A 155 -2.67 -5.87 11.89
C PHE A 155 -2.46 -6.84 10.74
N ARG A 156 -2.87 -8.10 10.93
CA ARG A 156 -2.70 -9.16 9.94
C ARG A 156 -4.02 -9.85 9.64
N ASN A 157 -4.37 -9.94 8.37
CA ASN A 157 -5.65 -10.51 7.96
C ASN A 157 -6.85 -9.81 8.64
N CYS A 158 -6.86 -8.48 8.65
CA CYS A 158 -7.90 -7.69 9.31
C CYS A 158 -8.81 -7.01 8.30
N TYR A 159 -10.08 -6.85 8.66
CA TYR A 159 -11.08 -6.17 7.85
C TYR A 159 -11.60 -4.94 8.59
N PHE A 160 -11.52 -3.77 7.98
CA PHE A 160 -11.98 -2.51 8.52
C PHE A 160 -13.17 -2.02 7.69
N SER A 161 -14.38 -2.09 8.25
CA SER A 161 -15.59 -1.65 7.54
C SER A 161 -15.82 -0.14 7.62
N GLU A 162 -15.14 0.51 8.56
CA GLU A 162 -15.17 1.95 8.84
C GLU A 162 -13.74 2.47 8.86
N GLY A 163 -13.59 3.77 8.64
CA GLY A 163 -12.30 4.41 8.38
C GLY A 163 -11.35 4.33 9.55
N ILE A 164 -10.05 4.32 9.24
CA ILE A 164 -9.01 4.44 10.24
C ILE A 164 -8.49 5.88 10.21
N ASN A 165 -8.77 6.60 11.30
CA ASN A 165 -8.15 7.91 11.51
C ASN A 165 -6.89 7.72 12.35
N LEU A 166 -5.77 7.56 11.65
CA LEU A 166 -4.44 7.60 12.25
C LEU A 166 -4.05 9.07 12.34
N THR A 167 -4.32 9.70 13.48
CA THR A 167 -3.84 11.08 13.68
C THR A 167 -2.32 11.13 13.54
N ASN A 168 -1.80 12.21 12.95
CA ASN A 168 -0.37 12.41 12.66
C ASN A 168 0.54 12.43 13.91
N ASP A 169 -0.04 12.35 15.11
CA ASP A 169 0.68 12.36 16.38
C ASP A 169 1.09 10.96 16.86
N ILE A 170 0.80 9.91 16.09
CA ILE A 170 1.24 8.55 16.41
C ILE A 170 2.73 8.42 16.09
N GLN A 171 3.56 8.40 17.15
CA GLN A 171 5.00 8.16 17.02
C GLN A 171 5.34 6.67 16.83
N LYS A 172 4.36 5.78 16.96
CA LYS A 172 4.51 4.33 16.75
C LYS A 172 4.43 3.97 15.27
N GLN A 173 5.11 2.89 14.91
CA GLN A 173 5.00 2.29 13.59
C GLN A 173 3.76 1.41 13.51
N LEU A 174 2.99 1.54 12.44
CA LEU A 174 1.84 0.70 12.14
C LEU A 174 2.16 -0.19 10.94
N ILE A 175 1.81 -1.47 11.01
CA ILE A 175 2.02 -2.42 9.92
C ILE A 175 0.68 -3.12 9.65
N PHE A 176 0.24 -3.09 8.40
CA PHE A 176 -0.97 -3.74 7.92
C PHE A 176 -0.56 -4.75 6.85
N THR A 177 -1.04 -5.98 6.98
CA THR A 177 -0.69 -7.08 6.08
C THR A 177 -1.94 -7.88 5.76
N ASN A 178 -2.28 -8.02 4.48
CA ASN A 178 -3.51 -8.69 4.03
C ASN A 178 -4.75 -8.06 4.68
N CYS A 179 -4.88 -6.72 4.63
CA CYS A 179 -6.00 -6.03 5.26
C CYS A 179 -6.93 -5.39 4.23
N ASP A 180 -8.23 -5.41 4.51
CA ASP A 180 -9.27 -4.69 3.78
C ASP A 180 -9.64 -3.38 4.49
N PHE A 181 -9.76 -2.31 3.72
CA PHE A 181 -10.26 -1.01 4.16
C PHE A 181 -11.44 -0.61 3.28
N LEU A 182 -12.62 -0.53 3.88
CA LEU A 182 -13.88 -0.18 3.22
C LEU A 182 -14.37 1.20 3.70
N THR A 183 -15.13 1.88 2.83
CA THR A 183 -16.06 2.97 3.18
C THR A 183 -15.47 4.35 3.42
N GLU A 184 -14.41 4.47 4.21
CA GLU A 184 -13.95 5.78 4.73
C GLU A 184 -12.44 5.98 4.49
N PRO A 185 -11.98 7.24 4.38
CA PRO A 185 -10.57 7.53 4.14
C PRO A 185 -9.66 7.03 5.24
N VAL A 186 -8.53 6.43 4.83
CA VAL A 186 -7.43 6.11 5.74
C VAL A 186 -6.43 7.26 5.72
N SER A 187 -6.27 7.95 6.84
CA SER A 187 -5.12 8.86 7.01
C SER A 187 -3.91 8.03 7.46
N ALA A 188 -2.74 8.22 6.85
CA ALA A 188 -1.56 7.40 7.11
C ALA A 188 -0.28 8.22 7.27
N SER A 189 0.37 8.07 8.42
CA SER A 189 1.77 8.43 8.67
C SER A 189 2.40 7.34 9.53
N ASN A 190 3.71 7.13 9.43
CA ASN A 190 4.44 6.07 10.14
C ASN A 190 3.81 4.67 9.94
N SER A 191 3.35 4.39 8.71
CA SER A 191 2.51 3.23 8.42
C SER A 191 3.04 2.43 7.23
N GLN A 192 2.93 1.11 7.29
CA GLN A 192 3.30 0.21 6.21
C GLN A 192 2.10 -0.67 5.85
N PHE A 193 1.82 -0.83 4.56
CA PHE A 193 0.71 -1.61 4.03
C PHE A 193 1.23 -2.60 3.00
N TYR A 194 0.96 -3.89 3.22
CA TYR A 194 1.39 -5.00 2.37
C TYR A 194 0.19 -5.85 1.98
N HIS A 195 -0.01 -6.09 0.68
CA HIS A 195 -1.16 -6.86 0.18
C HIS A 195 -2.51 -6.32 0.68
N CYS A 196 -2.63 -5.01 0.84
CA CYS A 196 -3.85 -4.39 1.33
C CYS A 196 -4.82 -4.04 0.19
N LYS A 197 -6.11 -3.98 0.51
CA LYS A 197 -7.18 -3.62 -0.42
C LYS A 197 -7.96 -2.43 0.13
N PHE A 198 -8.10 -1.37 -0.65
CA PHE A 198 -8.83 -0.15 -0.29
C PHE A 198 -9.94 0.11 -1.30
N TYR A 199 -11.20 0.10 -0.86
CA TYR A 199 -12.30 0.13 -1.82
C TYR A 199 -13.59 0.72 -1.27
N GLU A 200 -14.44 1.16 -2.21
CA GLU A 200 -15.78 1.70 -1.92
C GLU A 200 -15.77 2.89 -0.95
N SER A 201 -14.65 3.61 -0.85
CA SER A 201 -14.56 4.82 -0.02
C SER A 201 -15.49 5.91 -0.56
N TYR A 202 -16.17 6.61 0.34
CA TYR A 202 -16.94 7.80 -0.01
C TYR A 202 -16.05 9.04 -0.26
N GLY A 203 -14.81 9.02 0.24
CA GLY A 203 -13.80 10.05 0.07
C GLY A 203 -12.52 9.50 -0.56
N ASP A 204 -11.37 10.11 -0.26
CA ASP A 204 -10.08 9.55 -0.68
C ASP A 204 -9.92 8.13 -0.10
N ALA A 205 -9.30 7.20 -0.82
CA ALA A 205 -9.04 5.88 -0.23
C ALA A 205 -7.93 5.97 0.84
N LEU A 206 -6.86 6.70 0.50
CA LEU A 206 -5.69 6.86 1.35
C LEU A 206 -5.15 8.30 1.28
N GLN A 207 -4.99 8.92 2.45
CA GLN A 207 -4.37 10.23 2.62
C GLN A 207 -3.01 10.03 3.29
N ILE A 208 -1.94 10.26 2.54
CA ILE A 208 -0.57 9.94 2.98
C ILE A 208 0.15 11.21 3.45
N GLY A 209 0.76 11.10 4.64
CA GLY A 209 1.66 12.08 5.24
C GLY A 209 3.13 11.64 5.13
N ALA A 210 3.77 11.32 6.26
CA ALA A 210 5.20 10.99 6.32
C ALA A 210 5.49 9.54 6.71
N ASN A 211 6.62 8.99 6.26
CA ASN A 211 7.11 7.65 6.59
C ASN A 211 6.08 6.56 6.25
N VAL A 212 5.71 6.46 4.97
CA VAL A 212 4.68 5.51 4.50
C VAL A 212 5.24 4.56 3.46
N ILE A 213 4.95 3.27 3.63
CA ILE A 213 5.20 2.23 2.63
C ILE A 213 3.87 1.63 2.22
N LEU A 214 3.60 1.57 0.91
CA LEU A 214 2.45 0.88 0.34
C LEU A 214 2.94 -0.06 -0.75
N GLN A 215 2.80 -1.36 -0.53
CA GLN A 215 3.34 -2.37 -1.44
C GLN A 215 2.31 -3.46 -1.76
N ASP A 216 2.35 -3.95 -3.00
CA ASP A 216 1.54 -5.09 -3.46
C ASP A 216 0.03 -4.88 -3.23
N SER A 217 -0.45 -3.64 -3.28
CA SER A 217 -1.79 -3.29 -2.81
C SER A 217 -2.72 -2.84 -3.93
N TYR A 218 -4.03 -2.97 -3.71
CA TYR A 218 -5.05 -2.65 -4.69
C TYR A 218 -6.03 -1.60 -4.16
N ILE A 219 -6.26 -0.56 -4.95
CA ILE A 219 -7.20 0.52 -4.64
C ILE A 219 -8.24 0.58 -5.75
N PHE A 220 -9.52 0.42 -5.45
CA PHE A 220 -10.54 0.40 -6.51
C PHE A 220 -11.93 0.86 -6.06
N ASN A 221 -12.75 1.26 -7.03
CA ASN A 221 -14.16 1.61 -6.82
C ASN A 221 -14.41 2.67 -5.72
N ASN A 222 -13.48 3.61 -5.50
CA ASN A 222 -13.71 4.70 -4.55
C ASN A 222 -14.48 5.85 -5.23
N GLY A 223 -15.07 6.72 -4.41
CA GLY A 223 -15.89 7.84 -4.86
C GLY A 223 -17.39 7.53 -4.90
N LEU A 224 -17.86 6.61 -4.05
CA LEU A 224 -19.27 6.26 -3.93
C LEU A 224 -20.11 7.26 -3.12
N GLY A 225 -19.45 8.28 -2.56
CA GLY A 225 -20.08 9.29 -1.71
C GLY A 225 -21.04 10.18 -2.48
N ASP A 226 -21.85 10.94 -1.74
CA ASP A 226 -22.61 12.05 -2.32
C ASP A 226 -21.61 13.01 -3.01
N PRO A 227 -21.63 13.10 -4.35
CA PRO A 227 -20.63 13.86 -5.09
C PRO A 227 -20.75 15.38 -4.84
N GLU A 228 -21.88 15.84 -4.30
CA GLU A 228 -22.05 17.22 -3.86
C GLU A 228 -21.35 17.52 -2.52
N LYS A 229 -20.96 16.49 -1.77
CA LYS A 229 -20.37 16.60 -0.44
C LYS A 229 -18.91 16.18 -0.37
N TYR A 230 -18.49 15.22 -1.19
CA TYR A 230 -17.20 14.57 -1.03
C TYR A 230 -16.31 14.70 -2.27
N HIS A 231 -15.05 15.01 -2.00
CA HIS A 231 -13.93 14.81 -2.91
C HIS A 231 -13.38 13.39 -2.69
N SER A 232 -12.88 12.74 -3.73
CA SER A 232 -12.39 11.36 -3.62
C SER A 232 -11.31 11.04 -4.63
N ASP A 233 -10.06 10.93 -4.18
CA ASP A 233 -8.95 10.36 -4.92
C ASP A 233 -8.67 8.90 -4.53
N GLY A 234 -7.90 8.17 -5.34
CA GLY A 234 -7.36 6.88 -4.89
C GLY A 234 -6.34 7.11 -3.77
N ILE A 235 -5.32 7.91 -4.04
CA ILE A 235 -4.33 8.36 -3.07
C ILE A 235 -4.23 9.88 -3.13
N GLN A 236 -4.26 10.54 -1.98
CA GLN A 236 -3.95 11.96 -1.82
C GLN A 236 -2.68 12.16 -0.99
N ILE A 237 -1.73 12.91 -1.53
CA ILE A 237 -0.51 13.38 -0.86
C ILE A 237 -0.51 14.91 -0.93
N ALA A 238 -0.73 15.57 0.22
CA ALA A 238 -0.79 17.03 0.29
C ALA A 238 -0.06 17.66 1.49
N GLY A 239 0.54 16.82 2.34
CA GLY A 239 0.88 17.21 3.72
C GLY A 239 -0.38 17.34 4.59
N PHE A 240 -0.20 17.50 5.89
CA PHE A 240 -1.35 17.60 6.82
C PHE A 240 -1.02 18.57 7.95
N GLY A 241 -1.82 19.64 8.12
CA GLY A 241 -1.67 20.57 9.25
C GLY A 241 -0.28 21.20 9.42
N HIS A 242 0.41 21.50 8.31
CA HIS A 242 1.80 21.98 8.25
C HIS A 242 2.91 20.93 8.50
N THR A 243 2.59 19.63 8.51
CA THR A 243 3.59 18.56 8.49
C THR A 243 3.93 18.17 7.06
N ASP A 244 5.22 18.21 6.73
CA ASP A 244 5.74 17.85 5.40
C ASP A 244 5.50 16.37 5.07
N ALA A 245 5.13 16.08 3.82
CA ALA A 245 5.01 14.73 3.28
C ALA A 245 6.39 14.24 2.80
N HIS A 246 6.92 13.19 3.41
CA HIS A 246 8.26 12.70 3.05
C HIS A 246 8.51 11.25 3.44
N ASN A 247 9.56 10.66 2.85
CA ASN A 247 9.93 9.27 3.04
C ASN A 247 8.74 8.34 2.72
N ILE A 248 8.25 8.44 1.48
CA ILE A 248 7.10 7.68 0.98
C ILE A 248 7.58 6.72 -0.12
N SER A 249 7.23 5.44 0.00
CA SER A 249 7.52 4.43 -1.01
C SER A 249 6.24 3.70 -1.40
N ILE A 250 5.86 3.80 -2.67
CA ILE A 250 4.71 3.10 -3.25
C ILE A 250 5.21 2.20 -4.38
N ASP A 251 5.05 0.88 -4.23
CA ASP A 251 5.58 -0.09 -5.19
C ASP A 251 4.62 -1.25 -5.47
N ASN A 252 4.52 -1.67 -6.75
CA ASN A 252 3.59 -2.68 -7.23
C ASN A 252 2.16 -2.46 -6.73
N VAL A 253 1.62 -1.27 -6.99
CA VAL A 253 0.26 -0.88 -6.61
C VAL A 253 -0.59 -0.67 -7.84
N ARG A 254 -1.84 -1.12 -7.78
CA ARG A 254 -2.83 -0.84 -8.82
C ARG A 254 -3.94 0.04 -8.28
N ILE A 255 -4.33 1.04 -9.06
CA ILE A 255 -5.39 1.98 -8.71
C ILE A 255 -6.40 2.10 -9.85
N GLU A 256 -7.65 1.75 -9.56
CA GLU A 256 -8.77 1.75 -10.51
C GLU A 256 -9.87 2.70 -10.03
N MET A 257 -9.78 3.96 -10.45
CA MET A 257 -10.67 5.02 -9.97
C MET A 257 -11.75 5.37 -11.00
N PRO A 258 -13.04 5.11 -10.73
CA PRO A 258 -14.10 5.63 -11.58
C PRO A 258 -14.13 7.18 -11.54
N ARG A 259 -14.67 7.80 -12.59
CA ARG A 259 -14.88 9.25 -12.60
C ARG A 259 -16.12 9.63 -11.75
N VAL A 260 -15.96 10.55 -10.81
CA VAL A 260 -17.02 11.01 -9.88
C VAL A 260 -17.58 12.39 -10.27
N TYR A 261 -18.90 12.55 -10.48
CA TYR A 261 -19.55 13.82 -10.90
C TYR A 261 -20.64 14.27 -9.90
N PRO A 262 -20.84 15.58 -9.53
CA PRO A 262 -19.94 16.74 -9.44
C PRO A 262 -19.95 17.52 -8.07
N HIS A 263 -18.86 18.21 -7.67
CA HIS A 263 -18.66 19.69 -7.66
C HIS A 263 -17.39 20.13 -6.89
N TYR A 264 -16.95 19.39 -5.87
CA TYR A 264 -15.72 19.69 -5.11
C TYR A 264 -14.49 19.00 -5.73
N GLY A 265 -13.95 19.64 -6.76
CA GLY A 265 -12.67 19.23 -7.35
C GLY A 265 -12.75 18.09 -8.36
N HIS A 266 -11.58 17.70 -8.83
CA HIS A 266 -11.38 16.71 -9.89
C HIS A 266 -10.70 15.52 -9.27
N ASN A 267 -11.35 14.35 -9.28
CA ASN A 267 -10.73 13.17 -8.71
C ASN A 267 -9.60 12.63 -9.58
N SER A 268 -8.70 11.91 -8.95
CA SER A 268 -7.55 11.26 -9.57
C SER A 268 -7.32 9.87 -9.03
N ALA A 269 -6.63 9.02 -9.80
CA ALA A 269 -6.09 7.78 -9.24
C ALA A 269 -5.04 8.11 -8.18
N MET A 270 -4.19 9.10 -8.46
CA MET A 270 -3.21 9.62 -7.51
C MET A 270 -3.12 11.13 -7.63
N LEU A 271 -3.26 11.83 -6.50
CA LEU A 271 -3.12 13.27 -6.38
C LEU A 271 -1.94 13.59 -5.47
N ILE A 272 -0.98 14.34 -6.00
CA ILE A 272 0.19 14.87 -5.30
C ILE A 272 0.12 16.39 -5.46
N LYS A 273 -0.36 17.06 -4.42
CA LYS A 273 -0.62 18.50 -4.46
C LYS A 273 -0.10 19.17 -3.20
N MET A 274 1.01 19.88 -3.32
CA MET A 274 1.67 20.52 -2.16
C MET A 274 1.01 21.88 -1.87
N ASP A 275 -0.18 21.86 -1.24
CA ASP A 275 -0.96 23.04 -0.85
C ASP A 275 -1.07 23.25 0.67
N MET A 276 -0.64 22.29 1.49
CA MET A 276 -0.64 22.40 2.95
C MET A 276 0.74 22.34 3.59
N ALA A 277 1.71 21.65 2.98
CA ALA A 277 3.09 21.54 3.45
C ALA A 277 4.04 21.14 2.30
N ASN A 278 5.36 21.06 2.57
CA ASN A 278 6.32 20.62 1.57
C ASN A 278 6.25 19.11 1.33
N GLY A 279 6.70 18.68 0.16
CA GLY A 279 6.82 17.29 -0.24
C GLY A 279 8.21 16.96 -0.74
N TYR A 280 8.85 15.92 -0.20
CA TYR A 280 10.14 15.45 -0.71
C TYR A 280 10.43 13.99 -0.40
N ASP A 281 11.42 13.39 -1.07
CA ASP A 281 11.87 12.01 -0.82
C ASP A 281 10.74 10.98 -0.97
N MET A 282 10.26 10.85 -2.21
CA MET A 282 9.15 9.96 -2.55
C MET A 282 9.46 9.10 -3.77
N SER A 283 9.08 7.83 -3.73
CA SER A 283 9.29 6.87 -4.80
C SER A 283 7.98 6.17 -5.17
N PHE A 284 7.66 6.16 -6.46
CA PHE A 284 6.48 5.54 -7.06
C PHE A 284 6.94 4.56 -8.14
N LYS A 285 6.76 3.25 -7.91
CA LYS A 285 7.32 2.21 -8.77
C LYS A 285 6.30 1.15 -9.18
N ASN A 286 6.45 0.66 -10.40
CA ASN A 286 5.72 -0.51 -10.91
C ASN A 286 4.19 -0.40 -10.75
N MET A 287 3.63 0.80 -10.93
CA MET A 287 2.22 1.06 -10.68
C MET A 287 1.37 0.91 -11.95
N ILE A 288 0.13 0.46 -11.78
CA ILE A 288 -0.93 0.63 -12.79
C ILE A 288 -1.92 1.65 -12.25
N LEU A 289 -2.13 2.73 -12.98
CA LEU A 289 -3.01 3.82 -12.57
C LEU A 289 -4.07 4.03 -13.64
N ASN A 290 -5.34 4.08 -13.26
CA ASN A 290 -6.42 4.23 -14.22
C ASN A 290 -7.58 5.08 -13.70
N GLY A 291 -8.16 5.83 -14.63
CA GLY A 291 -9.38 6.60 -14.42
C GLY A 291 -9.17 7.96 -13.75
N GLY A 292 -10.18 8.41 -13.01
CA GLY A 292 -10.29 9.79 -12.54
C GLY A 292 -10.63 10.81 -13.64
N ALA A 293 -10.66 12.08 -13.27
CA ALA A 293 -10.67 13.19 -14.20
C ALA A 293 -9.31 13.28 -14.92
N PHE A 294 -8.25 13.32 -14.11
CA PHE A 294 -6.89 12.99 -14.53
C PHE A 294 -6.46 11.74 -13.76
N THR A 295 -5.59 10.91 -14.34
CA THR A 295 -5.11 9.73 -13.60
C THR A 295 -4.09 10.11 -12.53
N LEU A 296 -3.08 10.91 -12.89
CA LEU A 296 -2.12 11.50 -11.98
C LEU A 296 -2.28 13.03 -11.97
N TYR A 297 -2.53 13.60 -10.80
CA TYR A 297 -2.56 15.05 -10.60
C TYR A 297 -1.33 15.47 -9.80
N LEU A 298 -0.40 16.18 -10.43
CA LEU A 298 0.92 16.51 -9.86
C LEU A 298 1.14 18.02 -9.90
N VAL A 299 0.93 18.71 -8.78
CA VAL A 299 1.00 20.18 -8.73
C VAL A 299 1.73 20.68 -7.47
N PRO A 300 2.89 21.34 -7.61
CA PRO A 300 3.41 22.19 -6.55
C PRO A 300 2.58 23.48 -6.54
N THR A 301 1.87 23.74 -5.44
CA THR A 301 1.12 25.00 -5.30
C THR A 301 1.94 26.01 -4.49
N ASP A 302 1.72 26.08 -3.18
CA ASP A 302 2.32 27.06 -2.28
C ASP A 302 3.61 26.56 -1.60
N TYR A 303 3.93 25.26 -1.73
CA TYR A 303 5.05 24.60 -1.04
C TYR A 303 5.97 23.85 -2.00
N GLU A 304 7.18 23.53 -1.53
CA GLU A 304 8.19 22.82 -2.32
C GLU A 304 7.76 21.38 -2.61
N MET A 305 8.08 20.90 -3.82
CA MET A 305 7.95 19.50 -4.23
C MET A 305 9.22 19.09 -4.98
N LYS A 306 10.01 18.18 -4.41
CA LYS A 306 11.34 17.81 -4.94
C LYS A 306 11.70 16.37 -4.61
N ASP A 307 12.66 15.81 -5.33
CA ASP A 307 13.16 14.45 -5.05
C ASP A 307 12.04 13.39 -5.15
N LEU A 308 11.17 13.51 -6.17
CA LEU A 308 10.21 12.48 -6.53
C LEU A 308 10.80 11.60 -7.64
N HIS A 309 10.64 10.29 -7.47
CA HIS A 309 11.07 9.27 -8.41
C HIS A 309 9.88 8.47 -8.92
N PHE A 310 9.71 8.42 -10.23
CA PHE A 310 8.65 7.67 -10.91
C PHE A 310 9.27 6.65 -11.85
N GLU A 311 8.93 5.38 -11.67
CA GLU A 311 9.52 4.29 -12.46
C GLU A 311 8.48 3.22 -12.82
N ASN A 312 8.39 2.86 -14.10
CA ASN A 312 7.49 1.81 -14.61
C ASN A 312 6.01 2.06 -14.25
N LEU A 313 5.53 3.30 -14.42
CA LEU A 313 4.11 3.62 -14.28
C LEU A 313 3.38 3.32 -15.59
N ARG A 314 2.24 2.64 -15.49
CA ARG A 314 1.36 2.36 -16.63
C ARG A 314 0.03 3.06 -16.43
N PHE A 315 -0.35 3.90 -17.40
CA PHE A 315 -1.60 4.67 -17.34
C PHE A 315 -2.68 4.05 -18.20
N GLY A 316 -3.80 3.67 -17.59
CA GLY A 316 -4.99 3.21 -18.29
C GLY A 316 -5.71 4.33 -19.04
N ASN A 317 -6.52 3.98 -20.04
CA ASN A 317 -7.11 4.97 -20.95
C ASN A 317 -8.52 5.46 -20.54
N THR A 318 -8.90 5.31 -19.26
CA THR A 318 -10.26 5.66 -18.82
C THR A 318 -10.40 7.04 -18.21
N SER A 319 -9.29 7.78 -18.03
CA SER A 319 -9.33 9.18 -17.58
C SER A 319 -10.22 10.06 -18.47
N GLU A 320 -10.91 11.03 -17.88
CA GLU A 320 -11.78 11.92 -18.65
C GLU A 320 -10.99 12.94 -19.48
N TRP A 321 -9.92 13.49 -18.90
CA TRP A 321 -9.18 14.63 -19.45
C TRP A 321 -7.72 14.32 -19.77
N GLY A 322 -7.18 13.21 -19.26
CA GLY A 322 -5.85 12.74 -19.61
C GLY A 322 -5.16 11.98 -18.48
N PRO A 323 -4.07 11.27 -18.79
CA PRO A 323 -3.36 10.45 -17.80
C PRO A 323 -2.63 11.30 -16.75
N VAL A 324 -2.17 12.50 -17.10
CA VAL A 324 -1.38 13.34 -16.20
C VAL A 324 -1.82 14.79 -16.33
N TYR A 325 -2.03 15.45 -15.19
CA TYR A 325 -2.17 16.89 -15.10
C TYR A 325 -1.05 17.47 -14.26
N THR A 326 -0.41 18.48 -14.80
CA THR A 326 0.64 19.24 -14.14
C THR A 326 0.42 20.75 -14.32
N ASN A 327 1.20 21.54 -13.59
CA ASN A 327 1.12 23.01 -13.62
C ASN A 327 1.55 23.64 -14.98
N GLU A 328 1.97 22.83 -15.97
CA GLU A 328 2.21 23.28 -17.35
C GLU A 328 0.99 23.90 -18.02
N SER A 329 -0.20 23.50 -17.58
CA SER A 329 -1.49 24.06 -18.00
C SER A 329 -1.66 25.56 -17.66
N LEU A 330 -0.74 26.14 -16.87
CA LEU A 330 -0.63 27.57 -16.56
C LEU A 330 0.61 28.25 -17.17
N GLY A 331 1.36 27.58 -18.05
CA GLY A 331 2.46 28.18 -18.83
C GLY A 331 3.85 28.14 -18.19
N ASN A 332 4.06 27.26 -17.21
CA ASN A 332 5.37 27.05 -16.57
C ASN A 332 5.72 25.55 -16.52
N VAL A 333 6.91 25.23 -17.06
CA VAL A 333 7.79 24.03 -16.90
C VAL A 333 7.13 22.64 -16.91
N ASP A 334 7.69 21.74 -17.75
CA ASP A 334 7.45 20.28 -17.77
C ASP A 334 6.89 19.78 -16.45
N GLY A 335 5.74 19.11 -16.48
CA GLY A 335 5.11 18.57 -15.27
C GLY A 335 6.00 17.65 -14.45
N TRP A 336 7.03 17.12 -15.11
CA TRP A 336 8.06 16.26 -14.59
C TRP A 336 9.37 17.02 -14.27
N ALA A 337 9.42 18.34 -14.46
CA ALA A 337 10.62 19.15 -14.32
C ALA A 337 11.22 19.01 -12.92
N GLY A 338 12.45 18.49 -12.87
CA GLY A 338 13.18 18.27 -11.62
C GLY A 338 12.87 16.94 -10.93
N GLN A 339 11.97 16.11 -11.49
CA GLN A 339 11.68 14.75 -11.01
C GLN A 339 12.39 13.71 -11.88
N GLU A 340 12.69 12.55 -11.30
CA GLU A 340 13.22 11.40 -12.04
C GLU A 340 12.04 10.59 -12.60
N VAL A 341 11.99 10.37 -13.91
CA VAL A 341 10.89 9.69 -14.60
C VAL A 341 11.46 8.66 -15.56
N ILE A 342 11.10 7.40 -15.36
CA ILE A 342 11.64 6.25 -16.09
C ILE A 342 10.49 5.34 -16.51
N ASN A 343 10.34 5.10 -17.82
CA ASN A 343 9.35 4.16 -18.39
C ASN A 343 7.91 4.39 -17.88
N CYS A 344 7.44 5.63 -17.94
CA CYS A 344 6.07 5.98 -17.56
C CYS A 344 5.24 6.21 -18.82
N ASP A 345 4.34 5.27 -19.16
CA ASP A 345 3.68 5.23 -20.46
C ASP A 345 2.20 4.83 -20.36
N MET A 346 1.44 5.11 -21.42
CA MET A 346 0.08 4.60 -21.56
C MET A 346 0.09 3.08 -21.71
N GLN A 347 -0.91 2.42 -21.15
CA GLN A 347 -1.12 0.98 -21.27
C GLN A 347 -1.34 0.59 -22.74
N SER A 348 -0.42 -0.20 -23.30
CA SER A 348 -0.51 -0.67 -24.69
C SER A 348 -0.94 -2.13 -24.84
N THR A 349 -1.01 -2.87 -23.74
CA THR A 349 -1.33 -4.29 -23.66
C THR A 349 -2.39 -4.57 -22.60
N VAL A 350 -3.12 -5.67 -22.79
CA VAL A 350 -3.87 -6.30 -21.70
C VAL A 350 -2.88 -6.81 -20.65
N TYR A 351 -3.25 -6.73 -19.39
CA TYR A 351 -2.53 -7.41 -18.32
C TYR A 351 -3.41 -8.47 -17.67
N VAL A 352 -2.73 -9.48 -17.11
CA VAL A 352 -3.35 -10.54 -16.35
C VAL A 352 -2.77 -10.50 -14.94
N SER A 353 -3.65 -10.35 -13.96
CA SER A 353 -3.29 -10.24 -12.55
C SER A 353 -3.25 -11.62 -11.89
N SER A 354 -4.41 -12.13 -11.46
CA SER A 354 -4.53 -13.45 -10.83
C SER A 354 -4.67 -14.57 -11.85
N VAL A 355 -4.02 -15.70 -11.57
CA VAL A 355 -4.20 -16.97 -12.27
C VAL A 355 -4.29 -18.08 -11.23
N ARG A 356 -5.40 -18.79 -11.20
CA ARG A 356 -5.69 -19.86 -10.23
C ARG A 356 -6.24 -21.10 -10.91
N LYS A 357 -6.15 -22.23 -10.22
CA LYS A 357 -6.65 -23.53 -10.70
C LYS A 357 -7.78 -23.97 -9.79
N GLU A 358 -8.97 -24.16 -10.37
CA GLU A 358 -10.19 -24.55 -9.66
C GLU A 358 -10.90 -25.64 -10.48
N ASP A 359 -11.26 -26.76 -9.85
CA ASP A 359 -12.14 -27.80 -10.43
C ASP A 359 -11.88 -28.20 -11.89
N GLY A 360 -10.61 -28.37 -12.26
CA GLY A 360 -10.22 -28.78 -13.62
C GLY A 360 -10.13 -27.64 -14.64
N SER A 361 -10.25 -26.40 -14.19
CA SER A 361 -10.13 -25.18 -14.99
C SER A 361 -9.07 -24.23 -14.43
N PHE A 362 -8.42 -23.49 -15.33
CA PHE A 362 -7.66 -22.31 -14.97
C PHE A 362 -8.59 -21.10 -15.07
N ILE A 363 -8.66 -20.33 -14.00
CA ILE A 363 -9.35 -19.04 -13.97
C ILE A 363 -8.29 -17.96 -13.91
N PHE A 364 -8.36 -17.01 -14.82
CA PHE A 364 -7.48 -15.84 -14.80
C PHE A 364 -8.26 -14.54 -14.96
N CYS A 365 -7.75 -13.48 -14.36
CA CYS A 365 -8.36 -12.15 -14.37
C CYS A 365 -7.59 -11.26 -15.34
N ALA A 366 -8.29 -10.72 -16.34
CA ALA A 366 -7.69 -9.83 -17.32
C ALA A 366 -8.40 -8.48 -17.36
N THR A 367 -7.61 -7.42 -17.47
CA THR A 367 -8.10 -6.05 -17.64
C THR A 367 -7.47 -5.45 -18.89
N ASN A 368 -8.31 -4.86 -19.74
CA ASN A 368 -7.89 -4.25 -20.98
C ASN A 368 -8.16 -2.75 -20.94
N GLU A 369 -7.16 -1.99 -20.50
CA GLU A 369 -7.25 -0.53 -20.40
C GLU A 369 -6.84 0.19 -21.69
N THR A 370 -6.77 -0.55 -22.80
CA THR A 370 -6.53 0.02 -24.13
C THR A 370 -7.86 0.48 -24.76
N GLU A 371 -7.78 1.15 -25.92
CA GLU A 371 -8.95 1.73 -26.60
C GLU A 371 -9.90 0.73 -27.26
N ALA A 372 -9.45 -0.51 -27.50
CA ALA A 372 -10.17 -1.47 -28.32
C ALA A 372 -10.14 -2.86 -27.71
N SER A 373 -11.11 -3.70 -28.10
CA SER A 373 -11.08 -5.12 -27.74
C SER A 373 -9.77 -5.76 -28.19
N ARG A 374 -9.18 -6.58 -27.33
CA ARG A 374 -7.94 -7.31 -27.61
C ARG A 374 -8.18 -8.81 -27.57
N LYS A 375 -7.39 -9.56 -28.34
CA LYS A 375 -7.48 -11.02 -28.40
C LYS A 375 -6.27 -11.63 -27.73
N LEU A 376 -6.50 -12.27 -26.59
CA LEU A 376 -5.50 -13.06 -25.90
C LEU A 376 -5.40 -14.44 -26.53
N ARG A 377 -4.17 -14.89 -26.76
CA ARG A 377 -3.88 -16.30 -27.05
C ARG A 377 -3.48 -16.96 -25.75
N VAL A 378 -4.26 -17.94 -25.31
CA VAL A 378 -4.02 -18.73 -24.09
C VAL A 378 -3.57 -20.12 -24.50
N GLU A 379 -2.42 -20.53 -24.01
CA GLU A 379 -1.85 -21.85 -24.28
C GLU A 379 -1.75 -22.64 -22.98
N THR A 380 -2.18 -23.89 -23.05
CA THR A 380 -1.98 -24.92 -22.03
C THR A 380 -1.46 -26.19 -22.69
N ASP A 381 -1.12 -27.20 -21.90
CA ASP A 381 -0.83 -28.56 -22.37
C ASP A 381 -2.04 -29.25 -23.03
N LEU A 382 -3.25 -28.74 -22.79
CA LEU A 382 -4.49 -29.26 -23.39
C LEU A 382 -4.83 -28.61 -24.73
N GLY A 383 -4.26 -27.45 -25.05
CA GLY A 383 -4.47 -26.79 -26.34
C GLY A 383 -4.30 -25.27 -26.30
N VAL A 384 -4.78 -24.63 -27.36
CA VAL A 384 -4.72 -23.17 -27.55
C VAL A 384 -6.13 -22.63 -27.68
N THR A 385 -6.45 -21.62 -26.88
CA THR A 385 -7.73 -20.91 -26.88
C THR A 385 -7.50 -19.43 -27.20
N THR A 386 -8.40 -18.81 -27.96
CA THR A 386 -8.40 -17.36 -28.18
C THR A 386 -9.54 -16.74 -27.40
N ILE A 387 -9.24 -15.72 -26.60
CA ILE A 387 -10.20 -15.02 -25.75
C ILE A 387 -10.22 -13.55 -26.13
N GLU A 388 -11.42 -13.00 -26.35
CA GLU A 388 -11.60 -11.56 -26.56
C GLU A 388 -11.81 -10.87 -25.21
N VAL A 389 -11.00 -9.88 -24.91
CA VAL A 389 -11.11 -9.04 -23.72
C VAL A 389 -11.58 -7.65 -24.16
N PRO A 390 -12.82 -7.25 -23.81
CA PRO A 390 -13.33 -5.93 -24.17
C PRO A 390 -12.57 -4.84 -23.42
N PRO A 391 -12.50 -3.61 -23.96
CA PRO A 391 -11.85 -2.51 -23.26
C PRO A 391 -12.64 -2.12 -22.00
N VAL A 392 -11.96 -1.58 -21.00
CA VAL A 392 -12.59 -0.92 -19.87
C VAL A 392 -13.49 0.20 -20.38
N LEU A 393 -14.67 0.37 -19.77
CA LEU A 393 -15.59 1.40 -20.21
C LEU A 393 -15.01 2.79 -19.97
N THR A 394 -15.00 3.61 -21.02
CA THR A 394 -14.76 5.05 -20.86
C THR A 394 -15.83 5.66 -19.96
N VAL A 395 -15.51 6.79 -19.32
CA VAL A 395 -16.46 7.55 -18.49
C VAL A 395 -17.80 7.78 -19.19
N LYS A 396 -17.78 8.22 -20.45
CA LYS A 396 -19.00 8.47 -21.24
C LYS A 396 -19.83 7.21 -21.45
N GLN A 397 -19.17 6.06 -21.66
CA GLN A 397 -19.85 4.78 -21.83
C GLN A 397 -20.44 4.29 -20.50
N ALA A 398 -19.69 4.38 -19.41
CA ALA A 398 -20.14 4.02 -18.06
C ALA A 398 -21.38 4.83 -17.65
N GLN A 399 -21.34 6.16 -17.82
CA GLN A 399 -22.47 7.06 -17.55
C GLN A 399 -23.70 6.72 -18.39
N LYS A 400 -23.52 6.55 -19.71
CA LYS A 400 -24.63 6.20 -20.61
C LYS A 400 -25.31 4.90 -20.20
N LYS A 401 -24.53 3.94 -19.68
CA LYS A 401 -25.03 2.64 -19.21
C LYS A 401 -25.51 2.65 -17.76
N LYS A 402 -25.23 3.70 -16.98
CA LYS A 402 -25.33 3.69 -15.51
C LYS A 402 -24.61 2.47 -14.93
N ALA A 403 -23.41 2.22 -15.43
CA ALA A 403 -22.61 1.06 -15.05
C ALA A 403 -22.23 1.13 -13.57
N SER A 404 -22.38 0.03 -12.84
CA SER A 404 -21.66 -0.21 -11.59
C SER A 404 -20.21 -0.56 -11.89
N TYR A 405 -19.37 -0.66 -10.86
CA TYR A 405 -17.97 -1.05 -11.01
C TYR A 405 -17.81 -2.42 -11.68
N GLU A 406 -18.65 -3.39 -11.32
CA GLU A 406 -18.63 -4.74 -11.89
C GLU A 406 -18.94 -4.75 -13.39
N ALA A 407 -19.61 -3.69 -13.90
CA ALA A 407 -19.92 -3.53 -15.30
C ALA A 407 -18.83 -2.76 -16.09
N MET A 408 -17.72 -2.36 -15.45
CA MET A 408 -16.64 -1.57 -16.06
C MET A 408 -15.70 -2.38 -16.94
N ASN A 409 -15.79 -3.72 -16.95
CA ASN A 409 -14.83 -4.64 -17.58
C ASN A 409 -13.44 -4.66 -16.92
N ILE A 410 -13.41 -4.46 -15.61
CA ILE A 410 -12.18 -4.56 -14.79
C ILE A 410 -12.16 -5.94 -14.12
N ASP A 411 -10.99 -6.57 -14.03
CA ASP A 411 -10.77 -7.87 -13.40
C ASP A 411 -11.65 -8.99 -13.96
N LEU A 412 -11.91 -8.95 -15.27
CA LEU A 412 -12.80 -9.91 -15.92
C LEU A 412 -12.26 -11.34 -15.78
N PRO A 413 -13.02 -12.26 -15.16
CA PRO A 413 -12.61 -13.64 -15.03
C PRO A 413 -12.84 -14.38 -16.34
N PHE A 414 -11.83 -15.13 -16.77
CA PHE A 414 -11.89 -16.02 -17.91
C PHE A 414 -11.49 -17.42 -17.51
N GLU A 415 -12.19 -18.40 -18.09
CA GLU A 415 -12.01 -19.82 -17.79
C GLU A 415 -11.48 -20.56 -19.01
N VAL A 416 -10.45 -21.38 -18.81
CA VAL A 416 -9.95 -22.34 -19.80
C VAL A 416 -9.67 -23.68 -19.13
N ALA A 417 -9.67 -24.77 -19.89
CA ALA A 417 -9.36 -26.09 -19.34
C ALA A 417 -7.96 -26.09 -18.69
N ALA A 418 -7.87 -26.57 -17.44
CA ALA A 418 -6.60 -26.66 -16.72
C ALA A 418 -5.83 -27.92 -17.09
N GLY A 419 -4.54 -27.74 -17.33
CA GLY A 419 -3.58 -28.83 -17.23
C GLY A 419 -2.47 -28.49 -16.24
N SER A 420 -1.21 -28.58 -16.67
CA SER A 420 -0.03 -28.38 -15.80
C SER A 420 0.51 -26.96 -15.81
N TRP A 421 0.27 -26.18 -16.87
CA TRP A 421 0.77 -24.81 -16.99
C TRP A 421 -0.12 -23.97 -17.90
N ILE A 422 0.00 -22.66 -17.79
CA ILE A 422 -0.71 -21.69 -18.63
C ILE A 422 0.23 -20.57 -19.08
N LYS A 423 0.17 -20.22 -20.37
CA LYS A 423 0.83 -19.04 -20.96
C LYS A 423 -0.22 -18.18 -21.63
N ILE A 424 -0.17 -16.88 -21.38
CA ILE A 424 -1.13 -15.92 -21.92
C ILE A 424 -0.35 -14.85 -22.68
N TYR A 425 -0.74 -14.63 -23.93
CA TYR A 425 -0.10 -13.69 -24.81
C TYR A 425 -1.08 -12.63 -25.31
N ASP A 426 -0.61 -11.38 -25.36
CA ASP A 426 -1.24 -10.31 -26.12
C ASP A 426 -0.44 -10.07 -27.40
N GLY A 427 -1.00 -10.49 -28.54
CA GLY A 427 -0.26 -10.56 -29.79
C GLY A 427 0.92 -11.55 -29.70
N LYS A 428 2.15 -11.02 -29.72
CA LYS A 428 3.40 -11.81 -29.61
C LYS A 428 4.02 -11.76 -28.22
N GLU A 429 3.57 -10.85 -27.37
CA GLU A 429 4.13 -10.60 -26.05
C GLU A 429 3.56 -11.62 -25.06
N LEU A 430 4.43 -12.29 -24.30
CA LEU A 430 4.02 -13.13 -23.19
C LEU A 430 3.74 -12.21 -22.02
N ILE A 431 2.48 -12.09 -21.62
CA ILE A 431 2.05 -11.20 -20.53
C ILE A 431 1.83 -11.94 -19.22
N ARG A 432 1.71 -13.28 -19.25
CA ARG A 432 1.60 -14.10 -18.05
C ARG A 432 2.03 -15.54 -18.31
N TYR A 433 2.76 -16.10 -17.36
CA TYR A 433 3.05 -17.53 -17.29
C TYR A 433 2.88 -18.02 -15.86
N LYS A 434 2.22 -19.17 -15.69
CA LYS A 434 2.16 -19.86 -14.39
C LYS A 434 2.29 -21.36 -14.58
N ASN A 435 3.13 -21.97 -13.75
CA ASN A 435 3.29 -23.42 -13.68
C ASN A 435 2.60 -23.93 -12.42
N PHE A 436 1.81 -24.99 -12.56
CA PHE A 436 1.06 -25.63 -11.47
C PHE A 436 1.53 -27.08 -11.26
N ALA A 437 2.66 -27.48 -11.83
CA ALA A 437 3.20 -28.84 -11.76
C ALA A 437 4.05 -29.13 -10.51
N GLU A 438 3.86 -28.38 -9.43
CA GLU A 438 4.54 -28.60 -8.13
C GLU A 438 3.77 -29.57 -7.22
#